data_AF-A0A834RA93-F1
#
_entry.id   AF-A0A834RA93-F1
#
_cell.length_a   1.000
_cell.length_b   1.000
_cell.length_c   1.000
_cell.angle_alpha   90.00
_cell.angle_beta   90.00
_cell.angle_gamma   90.00
#
_symmetry.space_group_name_H-M   'P 1'
#
loop_
_entity.id
_entity.type
_entity.pdbx_description
1 polymer ?
#
loop_
_entity_poly.entity_id
_entity_poly.type
_entity_poly.pdbx_seq_one_letter_code
_entity_poly.pdbx_strand_id
1 'polypeptide(L)'
;MPTATVQVRQTTTTTTARSSVIVINTGYLSSKLGLLKFLIMVLSLVTFIMVLMSMDYHNEHPDSDRYLLMVGFADWITVTLMLIAALLSLGSATILPKASFDFMFHFVLGLAVLVGGCWCASSAFAYDEKNEQRNSYIQAASICAMVCGIFQIIHGIFSYRLCVTN
;
A
#
# COMPACT_ATOMS: atom_id res chain seq x y z
N MET A 1 48.35 1.84 29.51
CA MET A 1 46.98 2.33 29.79
C MET A 1 46.19 2.24 28.49
N PRO A 2 45.04 1.55 28.43
CA PRO A 2 44.26 1.48 27.20
C PRO A 2 43.47 2.77 27.00
N THR A 3 43.65 3.42 25.86
CA THR A 3 42.93 4.63 25.47
C THR A 3 41.50 4.27 25.10
N ALA A 4 40.54 4.59 25.97
CA ALA A 4 39.12 4.45 25.66
C ALA A 4 38.67 5.62 24.76
N THR A 5 38.20 5.32 23.55
CA THR A 5 37.59 6.32 22.66
C THR A 5 36.12 6.50 23.04
N VAL A 6 35.77 7.65 23.62
CA VAL A 6 34.38 7.98 23.97
C VAL A 6 33.70 8.60 22.76
N GLN A 7 32.69 7.92 22.20
CA GLN A 7 31.84 8.52 21.16
C GLN A 7 30.75 9.37 21.81
N VAL A 8 30.87 10.69 21.70
CA VAL A 8 29.85 11.63 22.18
C VAL A 8 28.77 11.78 21.10
N ARG A 9 27.58 11.22 21.35
CA ARG A 9 26.41 11.44 20.50
C ARG A 9 25.84 12.83 20.78
N GLN A 10 26.21 13.82 19.97
CA GLN A 10 25.64 15.16 20.04
C GLN A 10 24.21 15.14 19.49
N THR A 11 23.21 15.33 20.36
CA THR A 11 21.81 15.46 19.96
C THR A 11 21.46 16.94 19.89
N THR A 12 21.47 17.51 18.69
CA THR A 12 21.04 18.90 18.47
C THR A 12 19.51 18.96 18.49
N THR A 13 18.95 19.63 19.51
CA THR A 13 17.50 19.88 19.58
C THR A 13 17.22 21.29 19.08
N THR A 14 16.67 21.41 17.87
CA THR A 14 16.27 22.69 17.30
C THR A 14 14.82 22.98 17.68
N THR A 15 14.61 23.93 18.60
CA THR A 15 13.28 24.45 18.96
C THR A 15 12.91 25.60 18.03
N THR A 16 12.10 25.33 16.99
CA THR A 16 11.54 26.39 16.14
C THR A 16 10.26 26.96 16.75
N ALA A 17 10.25 28.28 16.95
CA ALA A 17 9.10 29.05 17.40
C ALA A 17 7.92 28.97 16.41
N ARG A 18 6.70 29.07 16.94
CA ARG A 18 5.41 28.93 16.25
C ARG A 18 5.31 29.81 14.99
N SER A 19 5.57 29.19 13.85
CA SER A 19 5.04 29.50 12.53
C SER A 19 4.63 28.15 11.94
N SER A 20 3.45 28.02 11.36
CA SER A 20 2.95 26.76 10.80
C SER A 20 3.73 26.40 9.54
N VAL A 21 4.97 25.95 9.71
CA VAL A 21 5.83 25.43 8.66
C VAL A 21 5.37 24.01 8.36
N ILE A 22 4.75 23.82 7.19
CA ILE A 22 4.49 22.48 6.66
C ILE A 22 5.85 21.92 6.20
N VAL A 23 6.38 20.97 6.95
CA VAL A 23 7.62 20.27 6.60
C VAL A 23 7.27 19.10 5.70
N ILE A 24 7.59 19.21 4.42
CA ILE A 24 7.41 18.12 3.44
C ILE A 24 8.68 17.28 3.42
N ASN A 25 8.55 15.98 3.72
CA ASN A 25 9.64 15.02 3.61
C ASN A 25 9.79 14.53 2.17
N THR A 26 10.38 15.37 1.32
CA THR A 26 10.68 15.03 -0.08
C THR A 26 11.62 13.82 -0.20
N GLY A 27 12.45 13.57 0.82
CA GLY A 27 13.33 12.39 0.88
C GLY A 27 12.59 11.06 1.04
N TYR A 28 11.33 11.06 1.47
CA TYR A 28 10.56 9.82 1.66
C TYR A 28 10.35 9.08 0.33
N LEU A 29 9.97 9.78 -0.75
CA LEU A 29 9.76 9.17 -2.07
C LEU A 29 11.06 8.70 -2.73
N SER A 30 12.21 9.26 -2.34
CA SER A 30 13.52 8.77 -2.77
C SER A 30 13.99 7.54 -1.98
N SER A 31 13.33 7.18 -0.88
CA SER A 31 13.66 5.99 -0.09
C SER A 31 13.11 4.72 -0.73
N LYS A 32 13.78 3.58 -0.50
CA LYS A 32 13.36 2.27 -1.05
C LYS A 32 11.92 1.90 -0.64
N LEU A 33 11.57 2.11 0.64
CA LEU A 33 10.22 1.80 1.14
C LEU A 33 9.17 2.81 0.68
N GLY A 34 9.53 4.09 0.56
CA GLY A 34 8.61 5.11 0.05
C GLY A 34 8.31 4.92 -1.44
N LEU A 35 9.31 4.55 -2.25
CA LEU A 35 9.12 4.24 -3.66
C LEU A 35 8.24 2.99 -3.84
N LEU A 36 8.47 1.94 -3.05
CA LEU A 36 7.63 0.73 -3.10
C LEU A 36 6.19 1.04 -2.69
N LYS A 37 5.98 1.86 -1.65
CA LYS A 37 4.65 2.32 -1.23
C LYS A 37 3.94 3.15 -2.29
N PHE A 38 4.68 4.02 -2.97
CA PHE A 38 4.15 4.80 -4.09
C PHE A 38 3.74 3.90 -5.26
N LEU A 39 4.56 2.91 -5.61
CA LEU A 39 4.24 1.93 -6.65
C LEU A 39 2.97 1.15 -6.30
N ILE A 40 2.86 0.68 -5.06
CA ILE A 40 1.66 0.02 -4.54
C ILE A 40 0.44 0.92 -4.74
N MET A 41 0.48 2.18 -4.31
CA MET A 41 -0.63 3.13 -4.46
C MET A 41 -1.09 3.25 -5.92
N VAL A 42 -0.15 3.31 -6.88
CA VAL A 42 -0.46 3.36 -8.31
C VAL A 42 -1.13 2.07 -8.78
N LEU A 43 -0.64 0.89 -8.37
CA LEU A 43 -1.26 -0.39 -8.71
C LEU A 43 -2.66 -0.53 -8.11
N SER A 44 -2.88 -0.12 -6.86
CA SER A 44 -4.19 -0.11 -6.21
C SER A 44 -5.17 0.80 -6.96
N LEU A 45 -4.72 1.99 -7.38
CA LEU A 45 -5.52 2.91 -8.18
C LEU A 45 -5.90 2.32 -9.54
N VAL A 46 -4.94 1.73 -10.25
CA VAL A 46 -5.19 1.09 -11.56
C VAL A 46 -6.18 -0.06 -11.41
N THR A 47 -6.00 -0.91 -10.39
CA THR A 47 -6.93 -2.00 -10.08
C THR A 47 -8.35 -1.47 -9.84
N PHE A 48 -8.50 -0.45 -8.98
CA PHE A 48 -9.79 0.15 -8.68
C PHE A 48 -10.46 0.73 -9.93
N ILE A 49 -9.73 1.49 -10.76
CA ILE A 49 -10.27 2.08 -11.98
C ILE A 49 -10.70 1.00 -12.98
N MET A 50 -9.90 -0.05 -13.18
CA MET A 50 -10.23 -1.12 -14.12
C MET A 50 -11.51 -1.86 -13.71
N VAL A 51 -11.68 -2.18 -12.42
CA VAL A 51 -12.92 -2.78 -11.95
C VAL A 51 -14.08 -1.79 -12.09
N LEU A 52 -13.89 -0.52 -11.74
CA LEU A 52 -14.93 0.50 -11.88
C LEU A 52 -15.39 0.67 -13.34
N MET A 53 -14.46 0.65 -14.30
CA MET A 53 -14.77 0.72 -15.73
C MET A 53 -15.52 -0.50 -16.26
N SER A 54 -15.38 -1.65 -15.60
CA SER A 54 -16.13 -2.86 -15.94
C SER A 54 -17.55 -2.87 -15.36
N MET A 55 -17.82 -2.05 -14.34
CA MET A 55 -19.10 -1.98 -13.65
C MET A 55 -20.10 -1.14 -14.44
N ASP A 56 -20.84 -1.78 -15.34
CA ASP A 56 -22.01 -1.17 -15.97
C ASP A 56 -23.23 -1.22 -15.01
N TYR A 57 -24.03 -0.16 -14.98
CA TYR A 57 -25.20 0.00 -14.12
C TYR A 57 -26.30 -1.04 -14.41
N HIS A 58 -26.34 -1.56 -15.64
CA HIS A 58 -27.43 -2.43 -16.10
C HIS A 58 -27.13 -3.93 -15.99
N ASN A 59 -25.89 -4.30 -15.64
CA ASN A 59 -25.47 -5.71 -15.61
C ASN A 59 -25.30 -6.22 -14.18
N GLU A 60 -25.72 -7.47 -13.95
CA GLU A 60 -25.40 -8.17 -12.72
C GLU A 60 -23.92 -8.55 -12.73
N HIS A 61 -23.17 -8.03 -11.76
CA HIS A 61 -21.74 -8.32 -11.59
C HIS A 61 -21.54 -9.43 -10.55
N PRO A 62 -20.64 -10.39 -10.81
CA PRO A 62 -20.23 -11.39 -9.83
C PRO A 62 -19.79 -10.77 -8.50
N ASP A 63 -20.06 -11.46 -7.39
CA ASP A 63 -19.66 -11.00 -6.06
C ASP A 63 -18.13 -10.84 -5.92
N SER A 64 -17.36 -11.59 -6.72
CA SER A 64 -15.90 -11.45 -6.81
C SER A 64 -15.47 -10.06 -7.27
N ASP A 65 -16.19 -9.47 -8.23
CA ASP A 65 -15.86 -8.18 -8.81
C ASP A 65 -16.21 -7.06 -7.82
N ARG A 66 -17.35 -7.20 -7.14
CA ARG A 66 -17.80 -6.28 -6.08
C ARG A 66 -16.85 -6.28 -4.89
N TYR A 67 -16.42 -7.48 -4.46
CA TYR A 67 -15.40 -7.62 -3.43
C TYR A 67 -14.11 -6.93 -3.85
N LEU A 68 -13.63 -7.19 -5.08
CA LEU A 68 -12.40 -6.60 -5.59
C LEU A 68 -12.49 -5.07 -5.70
N LEU A 69 -13.65 -4.55 -6.10
CA LEU A 69 -13.92 -3.10 -6.15
C LEU A 69 -13.82 -2.46 -4.76
N MET A 70 -14.49 -3.05 -3.77
CA MET A 70 -14.50 -2.53 -2.39
C MET A 70 -13.13 -2.60 -1.74
N VAL A 71 -12.44 -3.74 -1.86
CA VAL A 71 -11.11 -3.91 -1.26
C VAL A 71 -10.05 -3.08 -2.00
N GLY A 72 -10.14 -2.97 -3.33
CA GLY A 72 -9.27 -2.11 -4.13
C GLY A 72 -9.44 -0.63 -3.81
N PHE A 73 -10.68 -0.18 -3.59
CA PHE A 73 -10.95 1.18 -3.12
C PHE A 73 -10.37 1.42 -1.71
N ALA A 74 -10.62 0.50 -0.77
CA ALA A 74 -10.12 0.58 0.60
C ALA A 74 -8.58 0.58 0.65
N ASP A 75 -7.94 -0.24 -0.18
CA ASP A 75 -6.48 -0.28 -0.30
C ASP A 75 -5.93 1.02 -0.89
N TRP A 76 -6.47 1.49 -2.02
CA TRP A 76 -6.05 2.74 -2.64
C TRP A 76 -6.15 3.94 -1.70
N ILE A 77 -7.30 4.13 -1.04
CA ILE A 77 -7.47 5.27 -0.13
C ILE A 77 -6.56 5.16 1.09
N THR A 78 -6.39 3.95 1.65
CA THR A 78 -5.54 3.73 2.82
C THR A 78 -4.08 4.01 2.50
N VAL A 79 -3.55 3.44 1.41
CA VAL A 79 -2.15 3.64 1.01
C VAL A 79 -1.90 5.11 0.64
N THR A 80 -2.86 5.78 -0.01
CA THR A 80 -2.77 7.21 -0.32
C THR A 80 -2.70 8.07 0.94
N LEU A 81 -3.59 7.84 1.92
CA LEU A 81 -3.58 8.56 3.19
C LEU A 81 -2.30 8.28 3.98
N MET A 82 -1.84 7.04 3.99
CA MET A 82 -0.59 6.65 4.64
C MET A 82 0.65 7.30 3.97
N LEU A 83 0.64 7.46 2.65
CA LEU A 83 1.69 8.14 1.90
C LEU A 83 1.68 9.65 2.19
N ILE A 84 0.51 10.29 2.18
CA ILE A 84 0.34 11.70 2.54
C ILE A 84 0.80 11.93 3.98
N ALA A 85 0.42 11.06 4.91
CA ALA A 85 0.86 11.14 6.31
C ALA A 85 2.39 11.03 6.45
N ALA A 86 3.04 10.20 5.64
CA ALA A 86 4.49 10.07 5.60
C ALA A 86 5.18 11.30 4.98
N LEU A 87 4.59 11.90 3.94
CA LEU A 87 5.08 13.11 3.26
C LEU A 87 4.95 14.37 4.12
N LEU A 88 3.83 14.52 4.83
CA LEU A 88 3.55 15.70 5.66
C LEU A 88 4.31 15.75 6.98
N SER A 89 5.21 14.79 7.23
CA SER A 89 6.04 14.78 8.42
C SER A 89 5.24 14.99 9.72
N LEU A 90 4.08 14.33 9.87
CA LEU A 90 3.38 14.12 11.16
C LEU A 90 4.20 13.21 12.10
N GLY A 91 5.53 13.29 11.98
CA GLY A 91 6.50 12.28 12.28
C GLY A 91 7.22 12.45 13.61
N SER A 92 6.80 13.37 14.47
CA SER A 92 7.48 13.64 15.75
C SER A 92 7.26 12.57 16.83
N ALA A 93 6.35 11.60 16.63
CA ALA A 93 6.19 10.47 17.54
C ALA A 93 7.08 9.28 17.13
N THR A 94 7.59 8.55 18.10
CA THR A 94 8.48 7.37 18.05
C THR A 94 8.39 6.54 16.75
N ILE A 95 9.53 6.06 16.24
CA ILE A 95 9.60 5.29 14.98
C ILE A 95 8.86 3.93 15.07
N LEU A 96 8.80 3.34 16.28
CA LEU A 96 8.25 2.00 16.55
C LEU A 96 6.72 1.88 16.31
N PRO A 97 5.85 2.79 16.82
CA PRO A 97 4.42 2.75 16.54
C PRO A 97 4.07 2.95 15.06
N LYS A 98 4.90 3.68 14.31
CA LYS A 98 4.65 3.91 12.87
C LYS A 98 4.98 2.68 12.03
N ALA A 99 6.08 2.00 12.31
CA ALA A 99 6.49 0.82 11.57
C ALA A 99 5.54 -0.38 11.80
N SER A 100 5.09 -0.56 13.04
CA SER A 100 4.10 -1.59 13.39
C SER A 100 2.73 -1.32 12.76
N PHE A 101 2.28 -0.07 12.76
CA PHE A 101 1.05 0.33 12.06
C PHE A 101 1.16 0.10 10.55
N ASP A 102 2.25 0.56 9.92
CA ASP A 102 2.46 0.40 8.47
C ASP A 102 2.50 -1.09 8.08
N PHE A 103 3.14 -1.93 8.90
CA PHE A 103 3.13 -3.40 8.74
C PHE A 103 1.71 -3.97 8.78
N MET A 104 0.92 -3.65 9.82
CA MET A 104 -0.42 -4.24 9.97
C MET A 104 -1.32 -3.91 8.79
N PHE A 105 -1.32 -2.65 8.34
CA PHE A 105 -2.15 -2.24 7.20
C PHE A 105 -1.68 -2.88 5.90
N HIS A 106 -0.38 -2.86 5.59
CA HIS A 106 0.12 -3.47 4.35
C HIS A 106 -0.04 -5.00 4.36
N PHE A 107 0.09 -5.66 5.51
CA PHE A 107 -0.08 -7.10 5.57
C PHE A 107 -1.55 -7.51 5.42
N VAL A 108 -2.46 -6.87 6.17
CA VAL A 108 -3.90 -7.20 6.15
C VAL A 108 -4.53 -6.82 4.82
N LEU A 109 -4.30 -5.60 4.32
CA LEU A 109 -4.81 -5.20 3.00
C LEU A 109 -4.15 -6.01 1.89
N GLY A 110 -2.86 -6.30 2.00
CA GLY A 110 -2.15 -7.14 1.04
C GLY A 110 -2.77 -8.52 0.88
N LEU A 111 -3.13 -9.16 2.00
CA LEU A 111 -3.83 -10.44 1.97
C LEU A 111 -5.24 -10.30 1.38
N ALA A 112 -5.99 -9.28 1.79
CA ALA A 112 -7.35 -9.06 1.33
C ALA A 112 -7.43 -8.79 -0.18
N VAL A 113 -6.50 -7.99 -0.71
CA VAL A 113 -6.35 -7.70 -2.14
C VAL A 113 -5.87 -8.94 -2.90
N LEU A 114 -4.92 -9.70 -2.34
CA LEU A 114 -4.43 -10.94 -2.98
C LEU A 114 -5.55 -11.98 -3.12
N VAL A 115 -6.34 -12.19 -2.06
CA VAL A 115 -7.52 -13.08 -2.09
C VAL A 115 -8.54 -12.60 -3.11
N GLY A 116 -8.81 -11.28 -3.15
CA GLY A 116 -9.71 -10.69 -4.14
C GLY A 116 -9.24 -10.88 -5.57
N GLY A 117 -7.94 -10.68 -5.82
CA GLY A 117 -7.31 -10.93 -7.12
C GLY A 117 -7.43 -12.39 -7.54
N CYS A 118 -7.14 -13.34 -6.65
CA CYS A 118 -7.25 -14.77 -6.94
C CYS A 118 -8.70 -15.23 -7.21
N TRP A 119 -9.67 -14.76 -6.41
CA TRP A 119 -11.08 -15.08 -6.64
C TRP A 119 -11.57 -14.46 -7.94
N CYS A 120 -11.29 -13.18 -8.15
CA CYS A 120 -11.66 -12.52 -9.39
C CYS A 120 -11.03 -13.23 -10.60
N ALA A 121 -9.75 -13.61 -10.53
CA ALA A 121 -9.06 -14.36 -11.58
C ALA A 121 -9.71 -15.73 -11.85
N SER A 122 -10.07 -16.50 -10.81
CA SER A 122 -10.70 -17.81 -11.00
C SER A 122 -12.01 -17.70 -11.77
N SER A 123 -12.78 -16.64 -11.53
CA SER A 123 -14.01 -16.34 -12.29
C SER A 123 -13.76 -15.68 -13.64
N ALA A 124 -12.67 -14.91 -13.81
CA ALA A 124 -12.37 -14.12 -15.00
C ALA A 124 -11.73 -14.94 -16.14
N PHE A 125 -10.99 -15.98 -15.76
CA PHE A 125 -10.29 -16.88 -16.69
C PHE A 125 -10.94 -18.26 -16.81
N ALA A 126 -11.99 -18.55 -16.03
CA ALA A 126 -12.78 -19.76 -16.25
C ALA A 126 -13.40 -19.73 -17.65
N TYR A 127 -13.05 -20.72 -18.47
CA TYR A 127 -13.66 -20.92 -19.77
C TYR A 127 -15.00 -21.63 -19.56
N ASP A 128 -16.08 -21.01 -20.03
CA ASP A 128 -17.41 -21.63 -20.08
C ASP A 128 -17.98 -21.40 -21.48
N GLU A 129 -18.41 -22.48 -22.13
CA GLU A 129 -18.94 -22.51 -23.49
C GLU A 129 -20.21 -21.64 -23.65
N LYS A 130 -20.85 -21.27 -22.53
CA LYS A 130 -22.05 -20.41 -22.47
C LYS A 130 -21.78 -18.97 -22.06
N ASN A 131 -20.63 -18.67 -21.45
CA ASN A 131 -20.27 -17.31 -21.06
C ASN A 131 -19.30 -16.75 -22.10
N GLU A 132 -19.75 -15.73 -22.84
CA GLU A 132 -18.82 -14.91 -23.61
C GLU A 132 -17.63 -14.52 -22.73
N GLN A 133 -16.45 -14.54 -23.34
CA GLN A 133 -15.19 -14.26 -22.68
C GLN A 133 -15.31 -12.97 -21.87
N ARG A 134 -15.10 -13.06 -20.55
CA ARG A 134 -15.34 -11.94 -19.64
C ARG A 134 -14.49 -10.73 -20.02
N ASN A 135 -15.00 -9.55 -19.67
CA ASN A 135 -14.38 -8.27 -19.98
C ASN A 135 -12.88 -8.26 -19.64
N SER A 136 -12.06 -7.88 -20.63
CA SER A 136 -10.60 -7.80 -20.49
C SER A 136 -10.15 -6.86 -19.37
N TYR A 137 -10.96 -5.87 -19.00
CA TYR A 137 -10.71 -5.01 -17.83
C TYR A 137 -10.69 -5.80 -16.52
N ILE A 138 -11.62 -6.75 -16.32
CA ILE A 138 -11.66 -7.58 -15.10
C ILE A 138 -10.47 -8.55 -15.06
N GLN A 139 -10.12 -9.14 -16.21
CA GLN A 139 -8.94 -10.00 -16.30
C GLN A 139 -7.66 -9.23 -15.92
N ALA A 140 -7.46 -8.04 -16.49
CA ALA A 140 -6.32 -7.18 -16.17
C ALA A 140 -6.34 -6.71 -14.70
N ALA A 141 -7.51 -6.32 -14.18
CA ALA A 141 -7.67 -5.93 -12.78
C ALA A 141 -7.31 -7.06 -11.81
N SER A 142 -7.73 -8.29 -12.08
CA SER A 142 -7.43 -9.45 -11.23
C SER A 142 -5.92 -9.72 -11.13
N ILE A 143 -5.20 -9.64 -12.25
CA ILE A 143 -3.74 -9.80 -12.28
C ILE A 143 -3.06 -8.63 -11.56
N CYS A 144 -3.51 -7.40 -11.83
CA CYS A 144 -2.96 -6.20 -11.17
C CYS A 144 -3.11 -6.27 -9.65
N ALA A 145 -4.29 -6.70 -9.17
CA ALA A 145 -4.57 -6.91 -7.75
C ALA A 145 -3.64 -7.97 -7.14
N MET A 146 -3.42 -9.10 -7.82
CA MET A 146 -2.50 -10.13 -7.32
C MET A 146 -1.06 -9.59 -7.17
N VAL A 147 -0.57 -8.86 -8.17
CA VAL A 147 0.76 -8.22 -8.12
C VAL A 147 0.81 -7.19 -6.99
N CYS A 148 -0.24 -6.37 -6.85
CA CYS A 148 -0.34 -5.37 -5.79
C CYS A 148 -0.29 -6.02 -4.41
N GLY A 149 -1.09 -7.08 -4.18
CA GLY A 149 -1.11 -7.84 -2.93
C GLY A 149 0.25 -8.43 -2.58
N ILE A 150 0.98 -8.96 -3.55
CA ILE A 150 2.36 -9.46 -3.35
C ILE A 150 3.28 -8.31 -2.92
N PHE A 151 3.26 -7.18 -3.61
CA PHE A 151 4.09 -6.02 -3.24
C PHE A 151 3.74 -5.48 -1.87
N GLN A 152 2.47 -5.48 -1.49
CA GLN A 152 1.99 -5.08 -0.18
C GLN A 152 2.55 -5.98 0.92
N ILE A 153 2.52 -7.30 0.73
CA ILE A 153 3.08 -8.27 1.68
C ILE A 153 4.59 -8.07 1.82
N ILE A 154 5.31 -7.89 0.71
CA ILE A 154 6.74 -7.61 0.71
C ILE A 154 7.05 -6.32 1.48
N HIS A 155 6.27 -5.25 1.24
CA HIS A 155 6.40 -3.99 1.95
C HIS A 155 6.15 -4.16 3.45
N GLY A 156 5.10 -4.91 3.82
CA GLY A 156 4.82 -5.28 5.21
C GLY A 156 6.00 -5.98 5.87
N ILE A 157 6.60 -6.98 5.22
CA ILE A 157 7.77 -7.70 5.75
C ILE A 157 8.96 -6.75 5.99
N PHE A 158 9.25 -5.85 5.04
CA PHE A 158 10.32 -4.86 5.23
C PHE A 158 10.02 -3.88 6.36
N SER A 159 8.76 -3.45 6.50
CA SER A 159 8.31 -2.59 7.60
C SER A 159 8.42 -3.29 8.95
N TYR A 160 8.08 -4.59 9.02
CA TYR A 160 8.28 -5.41 10.22
C TYR A 160 9.76 -5.54 10.59
N ARG A 161 10.64 -5.77 9.60
CA ARG A 161 12.10 -5.84 9.84
C ARG A 161 12.62 -4.56 10.46
N LEU A 162 12.22 -3.39 9.93
CA LEU A 162 12.57 -2.09 10.49
C LEU A 162 12.09 -1.92 11.94
N CYS A 163 10.91 -2.47 12.28
CA CYS A 163 10.37 -2.42 13.64
C CYS A 163 11.19 -3.25 14.64
N VAL A 164 11.74 -4.39 14.22
CA VAL A 164 12.50 -5.29 15.12
C VAL A 164 13.96 -4.84 15.28
N THR A 165 14.55 -4.18 14.28
CA THR A 165 15.96 -3.73 14.32
C THR A 165 16.20 -2.40 15.03
N ASN A 166 15.15 -1.64 15.37
CA ASN A 166 15.25 -0.36 16.10
C ASN A 166 14.76 -0.50 17.53
#